data_AF-A0A2T1NCU5-F1
#
_entry.id   AF-A0A2T1NCU5-F1
#
_cell.length_a   1.000
_cell.length_b   1.000
_cell.length_c   1.000
_cell.angle_alpha   90.00
_cell.angle_beta   90.00
_cell.angle_gamma   90.00
#
_symmetry.space_group_name_H-M   'P 1'
#
loop_
_entity.id
_entity.type
_entity.pdbx_description
1 polymer ?
#
loop_
_entity_poly.entity_id
_entity_poly.type
_entity_poly.pdbx_seq_one_letter_code
_entity_poly.pdbx_strand_id
1 'polypeptide(L)'
;MKNTIYIIVLIIITISCKEENKEIKIDKVQDKENSTNWKVIEKNYAINDVYEIGDVRRYGIIIGENDKIHPYSKKSTIETVLEISSKYKFPILFPEGTYNFGIFIKGLENVEIISKNAKFTGPIYIIDNDSLKKSKDIKVSGVITTYYKVFMRNSKDIEFDKLIITSDISKNSIKSSSMGCDIYAGVDYVYINELEINGVGSSADNHTLTRAALQVHGWNNNPSNLEINKITITNCDRHAIYLTGNNHIINNINIDNYGNGNYNNVSDLEDSEKGDTQKITGLWLNKCNNSSIGSVTINTNDSKGTYSVWLDEGNIGEPTTIEKVTLIGGDKKLPIFANELSNCVIRKVVK
;
A
#
# COMPACT_ATOMS: atom_id res chain seq x y z
N MET A 1 18.16 -0.69 79.25
CA MET A 1 17.94 -2.15 79.36
C MET A 1 17.55 -2.68 77.98
N LYS A 2 18.37 -3.62 77.46
CA LYS A 2 18.09 -4.74 76.54
C LYS A 2 17.20 -4.47 75.30
N ASN A 3 17.79 -4.44 74.10
CA ASN A 3 18.02 -5.57 73.18
C ASN A 3 16.77 -6.01 72.38
N THR A 4 16.80 -5.68 71.09
CA THR A 4 16.67 -6.56 69.90
C THR A 4 15.63 -7.69 69.91
N ILE A 5 14.86 -7.82 68.81
CA ILE A 5 14.86 -9.00 67.89
C ILE A 5 13.81 -8.84 66.77
N TYR A 6 14.28 -9.01 65.53
CA TYR A 6 13.52 -9.25 64.29
C TYR A 6 12.84 -10.61 64.33
N ILE A 7 11.61 -10.73 63.81
CA ILE A 7 11.15 -12.00 63.23
C ILE A 7 10.40 -11.72 61.91
N ILE A 8 11.06 -12.14 60.82
CA ILE A 8 10.50 -12.41 59.50
C ILE A 8 9.71 -13.72 59.62
N VAL A 9 8.46 -13.74 59.16
CA VAL A 9 7.74 -15.00 58.93
C VAL A 9 7.29 -15.03 57.47
N LEU A 10 8.13 -15.70 56.67
CA LEU A 10 7.86 -16.16 55.32
C LEU A 10 7.01 -17.43 55.43
N ILE A 11 5.73 -17.37 55.02
CA ILE A 11 4.88 -18.56 54.93
C ILE A 11 4.85 -19.02 53.48
N ILE A 12 5.70 -20.00 53.19
CA ILE A 12 5.57 -20.89 52.04
C ILE A 12 4.56 -21.96 52.47
N ILE A 13 3.36 -21.92 51.91
CA ILE A 13 2.42 -23.05 51.96
C ILE A 13 2.51 -23.77 50.61
N THR A 14 3.22 -24.89 50.62
CA THR A 14 3.15 -25.93 49.61
C THR A 14 1.89 -26.75 49.85
N ILE A 15 0.85 -26.54 49.04
CA ILE A 15 -0.24 -27.51 48.91
C ILE A 15 0.11 -28.40 47.73
N SER A 16 0.67 -29.57 48.08
CA SER A 16 0.63 -30.76 47.26
C SER A 16 -0.82 -31.25 47.19
N CYS A 17 -1.41 -31.22 45.99
CA CYS A 17 -2.60 -32.00 45.69
C CYS A 17 -2.25 -33.00 44.58
N LYS A 18 -2.26 -34.25 45.03
CA LYS A 18 -2.20 -35.52 44.36
C LYS A 18 -3.14 -35.55 43.15
N GLU A 19 -2.62 -35.91 41.98
CA GLU A 19 -3.41 -36.21 40.78
C GLU A 19 -4.26 -37.47 41.02
N GLU A 20 -5.57 -37.27 41.13
CA GLU A 20 -6.55 -38.32 40.83
C GLU A 20 -7.07 -38.07 39.41
N ASN A 21 -6.68 -38.95 38.50
CA ASN A 21 -7.23 -39.07 37.15
C ASN A 21 -8.73 -39.37 37.22
N LYS A 22 -9.54 -38.31 37.22
CA LYS A 22 -10.91 -38.38 36.73
C LYS A 22 -10.87 -37.95 35.27
N GLU A 23 -11.09 -38.90 34.37
CA GLU A 23 -11.43 -38.62 32.98
C GLU A 23 -12.64 -37.68 32.95
N ILE A 24 -12.35 -36.39 32.80
CA ILE A 24 -13.32 -35.44 32.29
C ILE A 24 -13.53 -35.87 30.84
N LYS A 25 -14.66 -36.52 30.57
CA LYS A 25 -15.21 -36.56 29.22
C LYS A 25 -15.48 -35.12 28.83
N ILE A 26 -14.47 -34.48 28.27
CA ILE A 26 -14.64 -33.32 27.43
C ILE A 26 -15.41 -33.89 26.24
N ASP A 27 -16.73 -33.77 26.27
CA ASP A 27 -17.48 -33.72 25.03
C ASP A 27 -16.77 -32.66 24.22
N LYS A 28 -16.07 -33.12 23.18
CA LYS A 28 -15.55 -32.25 22.14
C LYS A 28 -16.78 -31.49 21.70
N VAL A 29 -16.89 -30.24 22.13
CA VAL A 29 -17.53 -29.23 21.32
C VAL A 29 -16.65 -29.22 20.08
N GLN A 30 -16.99 -30.10 19.15
CA GLN A 30 -16.75 -29.88 17.75
C GLN A 30 -17.27 -28.47 17.56
N ASP A 31 -16.36 -27.52 17.46
CA ASP A 31 -16.55 -26.45 16.50
C ASP A 31 -16.95 -27.18 15.23
N LYS A 32 -18.26 -27.24 14.99
CA LYS A 32 -18.76 -27.30 13.63
C LYS A 32 -18.27 -25.99 13.04
N GLU A 33 -17.03 -25.99 12.56
CA GLU A 33 -16.80 -25.46 11.24
C GLU A 33 -17.93 -26.06 10.41
N ASN A 34 -18.96 -25.25 10.16
CA ASN A 34 -19.64 -25.35 8.89
C ASN A 34 -18.52 -25.11 7.88
N SER A 35 -17.78 -26.17 7.55
CA SER A 35 -17.02 -26.29 6.33
C SER A 35 -18.08 -26.26 5.25
N THR A 36 -18.59 -25.05 5.02
CA THR A 36 -19.32 -24.69 3.83
C THR A 36 -18.40 -25.22 2.75
N ASN A 37 -18.82 -26.30 2.09
CA ASN A 37 -17.97 -26.98 1.13
C ASN A 37 -17.84 -26.01 -0.03
N TRP A 38 -16.92 -25.08 0.09
CA TRP A 38 -16.76 -23.95 -0.81
C TRP A 38 -16.45 -24.48 -2.21
N LYS A 39 -15.81 -25.66 -2.30
CA LYS A 39 -15.61 -26.40 -3.55
C LYS A 39 -16.91 -26.87 -4.22
N VAL A 40 -18.00 -27.01 -3.47
CA VAL A 40 -19.34 -27.30 -4.01
C VAL A 40 -20.06 -26.01 -4.40
N ILE A 41 -19.91 -24.93 -3.63
CA ILE A 41 -20.61 -23.67 -3.91
C ILE A 41 -19.93 -22.90 -5.04
N GLU A 42 -18.61 -22.92 -5.11
CA GLU A 42 -17.80 -22.31 -6.16
C GLU A 42 -18.17 -22.86 -7.54
N LYS A 43 -18.53 -24.16 -7.63
CA LYS A 43 -19.00 -24.78 -8.88
C LYS A 43 -20.22 -24.09 -9.49
N ASN A 44 -21.03 -23.40 -8.70
CA ASN A 44 -22.15 -22.61 -9.22
C ASN A 44 -21.70 -21.38 -10.04
N TYR A 45 -20.40 -21.07 -10.00
CA TYR A 45 -19.78 -19.97 -10.72
C TYR A 45 -18.71 -20.45 -11.72
N ALA A 46 -18.38 -21.73 -11.75
CA ALA A 46 -17.40 -22.25 -12.70
C ALA A 46 -17.98 -22.29 -14.12
N ILE A 47 -17.25 -21.74 -15.08
CA ILE A 47 -17.57 -21.79 -16.51
C ILE A 47 -16.72 -22.84 -17.23
N ASN A 48 -15.47 -23.00 -16.80
CA ASN A 48 -14.54 -23.94 -17.40
C ASN A 48 -13.84 -24.79 -16.33
N ASP A 49 -14.31 -26.03 -16.19
CA ASP A 49 -13.83 -26.96 -15.18
C ASP A 49 -12.43 -27.55 -15.44
N VAL A 50 -11.82 -27.26 -16.60
CA VAL A 50 -10.45 -27.67 -16.91
C VAL A 50 -9.44 -26.92 -16.02
N TYR A 51 -9.77 -25.70 -15.61
CA TYR A 51 -8.93 -24.91 -14.73
C TYR A 51 -9.20 -25.23 -13.26
N GLU A 52 -8.13 -25.20 -12.46
CA GLU A 52 -8.20 -25.40 -11.01
C GLU A 52 -9.00 -24.30 -10.33
N ILE A 53 -9.56 -24.61 -9.16
CA ILE A 53 -10.28 -23.62 -8.36
C ILE A 53 -9.34 -22.49 -7.97
N GLY A 54 -9.80 -21.25 -8.10
CA GLY A 54 -8.99 -20.05 -7.89
C GLY A 54 -8.38 -19.49 -9.18
N ASP A 55 -8.18 -20.28 -10.23
CA ASP A 55 -7.72 -19.75 -11.52
C ASP A 55 -8.81 -18.88 -12.15
N VAL A 56 -8.49 -17.61 -12.45
CA VAL A 56 -9.46 -16.65 -13.00
C VAL A 56 -10.14 -17.13 -14.30
N ARG A 57 -9.45 -17.97 -15.08
CA ARG A 57 -9.98 -18.52 -16.34
C ARG A 57 -11.10 -19.54 -16.11
N ARG A 58 -11.11 -20.20 -14.94
CA ARG A 58 -12.21 -21.09 -14.51
C ARG A 58 -13.55 -20.34 -14.50
N TYR A 59 -13.52 -19.07 -14.16
CA TYR A 59 -14.69 -18.20 -14.03
C TYR A 59 -14.99 -17.39 -15.29
N GLY A 60 -14.26 -17.61 -16.39
CA GLY A 60 -14.50 -16.94 -17.67
C GLY A 60 -13.69 -15.67 -17.93
N ILE A 61 -12.68 -15.35 -17.11
CA ILE A 61 -11.71 -14.31 -17.46
C ILE A 61 -10.79 -14.83 -18.55
N ILE A 62 -10.77 -14.13 -19.68
CA ILE A 62 -9.90 -14.45 -20.83
C ILE A 62 -8.77 -13.41 -20.89
N ILE A 63 -7.53 -13.88 -20.94
CA ILE A 63 -6.34 -13.03 -21.02
C ILE A 63 -6.36 -12.27 -22.36
N GLY A 64 -6.07 -10.97 -22.31
CA GLY A 64 -6.08 -10.09 -23.48
C GLY A 64 -7.45 -9.53 -23.85
N GLU A 65 -8.51 -9.92 -23.14
CA GLU A 65 -9.86 -9.42 -23.35
C GLU A 65 -10.32 -8.47 -22.24
N ASN A 66 -11.34 -7.68 -22.54
CA ASN A 66 -12.03 -6.87 -21.53
C ASN A 66 -12.80 -7.77 -20.57
N ASP A 67 -13.04 -7.29 -19.35
CA ASP A 67 -13.90 -8.02 -18.42
C ASP A 67 -15.33 -8.12 -18.97
N LYS A 68 -15.95 -9.29 -18.79
CA LYS A 68 -17.28 -9.61 -19.30
C LYS A 68 -18.26 -9.76 -18.15
N ILE A 69 -19.54 -9.75 -18.48
CA ILE A 69 -20.58 -10.12 -17.52
C ILE A 69 -20.56 -11.63 -17.30
N HIS A 70 -20.42 -12.03 -16.04
CA HIS A 70 -20.43 -13.42 -15.65
C HIS A 70 -21.84 -14.01 -15.80
N PRO A 71 -21.99 -15.18 -16.44
CA PRO A 71 -23.30 -15.71 -16.86
C PRO A 71 -24.22 -16.08 -15.68
N TYR A 72 -23.67 -16.43 -14.52
CA TYR A 72 -24.46 -16.87 -13.37
C TYR A 72 -24.81 -15.72 -12.40
N SER A 73 -23.83 -14.87 -12.07
CA SER A 73 -24.00 -13.77 -11.11
C SER A 73 -24.56 -12.49 -11.73
N LYS A 74 -24.48 -12.35 -13.06
CA LYS A 74 -24.89 -11.15 -13.82
C LYS A 74 -24.12 -9.87 -13.46
N LYS A 75 -22.99 -10.01 -12.77
CA LYS A 75 -22.04 -8.94 -12.44
C LYS A 75 -20.84 -9.01 -13.38
N SER A 76 -19.94 -8.04 -13.28
CA SER A 76 -18.62 -8.16 -13.91
C SER A 76 -17.91 -9.44 -13.40
N THR A 77 -17.12 -10.09 -14.26
CA THR A 77 -16.54 -11.39 -13.89
C THR A 77 -15.50 -11.22 -12.81
N ILE A 78 -14.68 -10.15 -12.87
CA ILE A 78 -13.72 -9.87 -11.81
C ILE A 78 -14.39 -9.64 -10.44
N GLU A 79 -15.49 -8.88 -10.40
CA GLU A 79 -16.24 -8.64 -9.17
C GLU A 79 -16.80 -9.95 -8.61
N THR A 80 -17.35 -10.80 -9.49
CA THR A 80 -17.85 -12.12 -9.08
C THR A 80 -16.74 -12.94 -8.43
N VAL A 81 -15.57 -13.02 -9.07
CA VAL A 81 -14.42 -13.79 -8.60
C VAL A 81 -13.91 -13.27 -7.26
N LEU A 82 -13.77 -11.94 -7.11
CA LEU A 82 -13.36 -11.31 -5.85
C LEU A 82 -14.37 -11.56 -4.72
N GLU A 83 -15.67 -11.45 -4.99
CA GLU A 83 -16.72 -11.67 -4.00
C GLU A 83 -16.76 -13.12 -3.49
N ILE A 84 -16.67 -14.10 -4.40
CA ILE A 84 -16.69 -15.51 -3.99
C ILE A 84 -15.39 -15.90 -3.28
N SER A 85 -14.25 -15.37 -3.72
CA SER A 85 -12.96 -15.58 -3.03
C SER A 85 -12.97 -14.97 -1.64
N SER A 86 -13.40 -13.71 -1.50
CA SER A 86 -13.55 -13.03 -0.21
C SER A 86 -14.48 -13.80 0.73
N LYS A 87 -15.63 -14.26 0.23
CA LYS A 87 -16.64 -14.96 1.03
C LYS A 87 -16.18 -16.35 1.47
N TYR A 88 -15.51 -17.08 0.58
CA TYR A 88 -15.15 -18.49 0.81
C TYR A 88 -13.67 -18.71 1.12
N LYS A 89 -12.88 -17.64 1.21
CA LYS A 89 -11.48 -17.62 1.64
C LYS A 89 -10.57 -18.55 0.84
N PHE A 90 -10.65 -18.48 -0.49
CA PHE A 90 -9.71 -19.18 -1.37
C PHE A 90 -8.93 -18.18 -2.22
N PRO A 91 -7.65 -18.46 -2.53
CA PRO A 91 -6.82 -17.56 -3.32
C PRO A 91 -7.25 -17.53 -4.79
N ILE A 92 -7.14 -16.36 -5.41
CA ILE A 92 -7.37 -16.15 -6.84
C ILE A 92 -6.03 -16.10 -7.54
N LEU A 93 -5.82 -17.00 -8.50
CA LEU A 93 -4.64 -17.04 -9.35
C LEU A 93 -4.88 -16.25 -10.64
N PHE A 94 -4.06 -15.24 -10.88
CA PHE A 94 -3.88 -14.63 -12.20
C PHE A 94 -2.62 -15.19 -12.86
N PRO A 95 -2.76 -16.01 -13.93
CA PRO A 95 -1.65 -16.36 -14.79
C PRO A 95 -0.96 -15.14 -15.40
N GLU A 96 0.23 -15.37 -15.97
CA GLU A 96 0.92 -14.32 -16.72
C GLU A 96 0.06 -13.87 -17.90
N GLY A 97 -0.10 -12.56 -18.04
CA GLY A 97 -0.97 -12.01 -19.08
C GLY A 97 -1.23 -10.52 -18.91
N THR A 98 -1.80 -9.92 -19.96
CA THR A 98 -2.38 -8.57 -19.89
C THR A 98 -3.89 -8.70 -19.85
N TYR A 99 -4.50 -8.06 -18.87
CA TYR A 99 -5.94 -8.07 -18.60
C TYR A 99 -6.49 -6.69 -18.88
N ASN A 100 -7.46 -6.57 -19.79
CA ASN A 100 -7.93 -5.27 -20.27
C ASN A 100 -9.01 -4.67 -19.36
N PHE A 101 -8.77 -4.72 -18.06
CA PHE A 101 -9.65 -4.20 -17.02
C PHE A 101 -8.83 -3.84 -15.77
N GLY A 102 -9.48 -3.28 -14.76
CA GLY A 102 -8.90 -3.00 -13.45
C GLY A 102 -9.43 -3.94 -12.36
N ILE A 103 -8.76 -3.94 -11.21
CA ILE A 103 -9.19 -4.65 -10.00
C ILE A 103 -9.85 -3.65 -9.06
N PHE A 104 -11.02 -4.00 -8.54
CA PHE A 104 -11.79 -3.16 -7.62
C PHE A 104 -12.18 -3.97 -6.38
N ILE A 105 -11.43 -3.84 -5.30
CA ILE A 105 -11.71 -4.43 -3.99
C ILE A 105 -12.44 -3.36 -3.18
N LYS A 106 -13.76 -3.50 -3.05
CA LYS A 106 -14.65 -2.51 -2.43
C LYS A 106 -15.39 -3.12 -1.23
N GLY A 107 -14.97 -2.81 -0.01
CA GLY A 107 -15.52 -3.37 1.23
C GLY A 107 -15.42 -4.91 1.34
N LEU A 108 -14.47 -5.50 0.63
CA LEU A 108 -14.20 -6.94 0.67
C LEU A 108 -13.13 -7.26 1.71
N GLU A 109 -13.19 -8.46 2.27
CA GLU A 109 -12.24 -8.93 3.28
C GLU A 109 -11.65 -10.29 2.91
N ASN A 110 -10.43 -10.60 3.36
CA ASN A 110 -9.78 -11.91 3.13
C ASN A 110 -9.59 -12.23 1.64
N VAL A 111 -9.16 -11.24 0.84
CA VAL A 111 -8.88 -11.45 -0.58
C VAL A 111 -7.40 -11.78 -0.73
N GLU A 112 -7.10 -12.97 -1.23
CA GLU A 112 -5.75 -13.38 -1.58
C GLU A 112 -5.62 -13.50 -3.10
N ILE A 113 -4.70 -12.74 -3.68
CA ILE A 113 -4.39 -12.73 -5.11
C ILE A 113 -2.98 -13.27 -5.29
N ILE A 114 -2.84 -14.30 -6.13
CA ILE A 114 -1.56 -14.84 -6.59
C ILE A 114 -1.35 -14.34 -8.01
N SER A 115 -0.39 -13.44 -8.20
CA SER A 115 -0.08 -12.85 -9.51
C SER A 115 1.20 -13.44 -10.09
N LYS A 116 1.06 -14.21 -11.17
CA LYS A 116 2.19 -14.71 -11.97
C LYS A 116 2.60 -13.68 -13.03
N ASN A 117 2.95 -12.45 -12.62
CA ASN A 117 3.24 -11.34 -13.55
C ASN A 117 2.00 -10.85 -14.33
N ALA A 118 0.84 -10.80 -13.69
CA ALA A 118 -0.38 -10.26 -14.29
C ALA A 118 -0.31 -8.73 -14.41
N LYS A 119 -0.75 -8.21 -15.57
CA LYS A 119 -0.70 -6.79 -15.92
C LYS A 119 -2.08 -6.27 -16.24
N PHE A 120 -2.49 -5.17 -15.62
CA PHE A 120 -3.83 -4.61 -15.75
C PHE A 120 -3.78 -3.28 -16.50
N THR A 121 -4.64 -3.13 -17.50
CA THR A 121 -4.77 -1.87 -18.24
C THR A 121 -5.50 -0.80 -17.43
N GLY A 122 -6.40 -1.23 -16.54
CA GLY A 122 -7.16 -0.40 -15.62
C GLY A 122 -6.50 -0.28 -14.24
N PRO A 123 -7.17 0.40 -13.29
CA PRO A 123 -6.58 0.69 -11.99
C PRO A 123 -6.66 -0.50 -11.04
N ILE A 124 -5.94 -0.41 -9.91
CA ILE A 124 -6.13 -1.30 -8.76
C ILE A 124 -6.65 -0.45 -7.61
N TYR A 125 -7.92 -0.61 -7.25
CA TYR A 125 -8.57 0.12 -6.17
C TYR A 125 -8.85 -0.79 -4.98
N ILE A 126 -8.43 -0.36 -3.78
CA ILE A 126 -8.71 -1.03 -2.51
C ILE A 126 -9.36 -0.01 -1.57
N ILE A 127 -10.68 0.02 -1.60
CA ILE A 127 -11.48 1.09 -0.98
C ILE A 127 -12.63 0.55 -0.14
N ASP A 128 -13.25 1.42 0.64
CA ASP A 128 -14.55 1.15 1.27
C ASP A 128 -15.67 1.01 0.23
N ASN A 129 -16.74 0.30 0.60
CA ASN A 129 -17.96 0.24 -0.22
C ASN A 129 -18.95 1.35 0.13
N ASP A 130 -20.09 1.37 -0.57
CA ASP A 130 -21.14 2.40 -0.38
C ASP A 130 -21.78 2.37 1.02
N SER A 131 -21.60 1.29 1.78
CA SER A 131 -22.02 1.16 3.18
C SER A 131 -20.91 1.50 4.18
N LEU A 132 -19.81 2.13 3.72
CA LEU A 132 -18.62 2.48 4.49
C LEU A 132 -17.91 1.26 5.12
N LYS A 133 -18.18 0.06 4.62
CA LYS A 133 -17.43 -1.13 5.04
C LYS A 133 -16.03 -1.04 4.43
N LYS A 134 -15.01 -1.04 5.29
CA LYS A 134 -13.59 -1.03 4.88
C LYS A 134 -13.23 -2.29 4.11
N SER A 135 -12.30 -2.18 3.17
CA SER A 135 -11.59 -3.37 2.66
C SER A 135 -10.49 -3.77 3.64
N LYS A 136 -10.37 -5.07 3.97
CA LYS A 136 -9.43 -5.56 4.98
C LYS A 136 -8.78 -6.89 4.60
N ASP A 137 -7.57 -7.17 5.09
CA ASP A 137 -6.91 -8.48 4.97
C ASP A 137 -6.76 -8.85 3.48
N ILE A 138 -6.06 -7.98 2.74
CA ILE A 138 -5.85 -8.10 1.30
C ILE A 138 -4.39 -8.46 1.04
N LYS A 139 -4.15 -9.61 0.43
CA LYS A 139 -2.80 -10.09 0.13
C LYS A 139 -2.61 -10.27 -1.36
N VAL A 140 -1.55 -9.68 -1.92
CA VAL A 140 -1.17 -9.85 -3.32
C VAL A 140 0.25 -10.39 -3.41
N SER A 141 0.36 -11.69 -3.65
CA SER A 141 1.63 -12.39 -3.80
C SER A 141 2.11 -12.41 -5.24
N GLY A 142 3.43 -12.44 -5.43
CA GLY A 142 4.09 -12.34 -6.73
C GLY A 142 4.15 -10.92 -7.29
N VAL A 143 4.19 -10.80 -8.62
CA VAL A 143 4.37 -9.51 -9.29
C VAL A 143 3.06 -9.08 -9.92
N ILE A 144 2.50 -7.96 -9.47
CA ILE A 144 1.31 -7.35 -10.08
C ILE A 144 1.68 -6.01 -10.71
N THR A 145 1.20 -5.77 -11.93
CA THR A 145 1.43 -4.51 -12.66
C THR A 145 0.11 -3.83 -13.01
N THR A 146 0.04 -2.51 -12.87
CA THR A 146 -1.00 -1.70 -13.53
C THR A 146 -0.36 -0.65 -14.43
N TYR A 147 -0.99 -0.38 -15.57
CA TYR A 147 -0.62 0.71 -16.48
C TYR A 147 -1.26 2.05 -16.12
N TYR A 148 -2.06 2.08 -15.05
CA TYR A 148 -2.91 3.22 -14.72
C TYR A 148 -2.62 3.81 -13.34
N LYS A 149 -3.31 3.37 -12.29
CA LYS A 149 -3.22 3.93 -10.95
C LYS A 149 -3.47 2.86 -9.90
N VAL A 150 -2.80 2.97 -8.76
CA VAL A 150 -3.20 2.29 -7.52
C VAL A 150 -3.81 3.33 -6.57
N PHE A 151 -4.99 3.04 -6.04
CA PHE A 151 -5.66 3.92 -5.07
C PHE A 151 -6.17 3.12 -3.88
N MET A 152 -5.81 3.55 -2.68
CA MET A 152 -6.25 2.95 -1.42
C MET A 152 -6.92 4.02 -0.57
N ARG A 153 -8.05 3.70 0.06
CA ARG A 153 -8.76 4.60 0.98
C ARG A 153 -9.57 3.78 1.98
N ASN A 154 -9.62 4.19 3.24
CA ASN A 154 -10.45 3.53 4.26
C ASN A 154 -10.29 2.00 4.25
N SER A 155 -9.06 1.53 4.21
CA SER A 155 -8.72 0.11 4.07
C SER A 155 -7.59 -0.26 5.02
N LYS A 156 -7.46 -1.56 5.34
CA LYS A 156 -6.55 -2.00 6.38
C LYS A 156 -5.92 -3.37 6.09
N ASP A 157 -4.72 -3.62 6.59
CA ASP A 157 -4.03 -4.91 6.51
C ASP A 157 -3.88 -5.34 5.03
N ILE A 158 -3.06 -4.58 4.29
CA ILE A 158 -2.84 -4.78 2.85
C ILE A 158 -1.38 -5.15 2.60
N GLU A 159 -1.13 -6.22 1.85
CA GLU A 159 0.20 -6.72 1.56
C GLU A 159 0.45 -6.89 0.06
N PHE A 160 1.60 -6.42 -0.42
CA PHE A 160 2.10 -6.67 -1.78
C PHE A 160 3.55 -7.19 -1.75
N ASP A 161 3.82 -8.30 -2.45
CA ASP A 161 5.19 -8.75 -2.68
C ASP A 161 5.93 -7.79 -3.63
N LYS A 162 5.36 -7.57 -4.83
CA LYS A 162 5.89 -6.58 -5.78
C LYS A 162 4.76 -5.91 -6.55
N LEU A 163 4.67 -4.59 -6.41
CA LEU A 163 3.72 -3.73 -7.09
C LEU A 163 4.45 -2.84 -8.10
N ILE A 164 4.09 -2.98 -9.37
CA ILE A 164 4.62 -2.16 -10.47
C ILE A 164 3.52 -1.27 -11.03
N ILE A 165 3.81 0.02 -11.12
CA ILE A 165 2.94 1.03 -11.71
C ILE A 165 3.74 1.70 -12.82
N THR A 166 3.40 1.44 -14.07
CA THR A 166 4.23 1.91 -15.20
C THR A 166 3.40 2.52 -16.29
N SER A 167 3.91 3.58 -16.90
CA SER A 167 3.26 4.19 -18.07
C SER A 167 3.44 3.35 -19.33
N ASP A 168 2.34 3.12 -20.03
CA ASP A 168 2.28 2.67 -21.42
C ASP A 168 0.96 3.20 -22.00
N ILE A 169 1.04 4.29 -22.77
CA ILE A 169 -0.14 4.99 -23.32
C ILE A 169 -1.00 4.04 -24.16
N SER A 170 -0.38 3.10 -24.87
CA SER A 170 -1.09 2.16 -25.73
C SER A 170 -1.91 1.16 -24.94
N LYS A 171 -1.41 0.75 -23.76
CA LYS A 171 -2.04 -0.24 -22.88
C LYS A 171 -2.95 0.36 -21.83
N ASN A 172 -2.68 1.56 -21.34
CA ASN A 172 -3.51 2.23 -20.35
C ASN A 172 -4.95 2.38 -20.86
N SER A 173 -5.93 2.02 -20.02
CA SER A 173 -7.35 1.98 -20.41
C SER A 173 -7.93 3.31 -20.86
N ILE A 174 -7.33 4.44 -20.43
CA ILE A 174 -7.75 5.80 -20.79
C ILE A 174 -6.74 6.51 -21.71
N LYS A 175 -5.78 5.76 -22.27
CA LYS A 175 -4.77 6.28 -23.21
C LYS A 175 -3.95 7.44 -22.65
N SER A 176 -3.55 7.33 -21.39
CA SER A 176 -2.68 8.30 -20.72
C SER A 176 -1.47 7.63 -20.08
N SER A 177 -0.52 8.46 -19.65
CA SER A 177 0.47 8.04 -18.66
C SER A 177 -0.21 7.60 -17.36
N SER A 178 0.53 6.85 -16.54
CA SER A 178 0.14 6.44 -15.21
C SER A 178 0.01 7.64 -14.27
N MET A 179 -0.91 7.48 -13.31
CA MET A 179 -1.17 8.44 -12.22
C MET A 179 -0.51 8.01 -10.89
N GLY A 180 0.37 7.02 -10.90
CA GLY A 180 1.14 6.60 -9.71
C GLY A 180 0.33 5.84 -8.66
N CYS A 181 0.80 5.92 -7.41
CA CYS A 181 0.22 5.30 -6.24
C CYS A 181 -0.30 6.36 -5.28
N ASP A 182 -1.54 6.19 -4.84
CA ASP A 182 -2.23 7.12 -3.95
C ASP A 182 -2.82 6.36 -2.76
N ILE A 183 -2.18 6.54 -1.61
CA ILE A 183 -2.58 5.96 -0.34
C ILE A 183 -3.25 7.08 0.45
N TYR A 184 -4.57 7.03 0.50
CA TYR A 184 -5.40 8.13 0.93
C TYR A 184 -5.98 7.91 2.34
N ALA A 185 -6.79 8.88 2.80
CA ALA A 185 -7.37 8.93 4.12
C ALA A 185 -7.92 7.60 4.65
N GLY A 186 -7.63 7.30 5.92
CA GLY A 186 -8.15 6.16 6.65
C GLY A 186 -7.53 4.80 6.30
N VAL A 187 -6.41 4.81 5.56
CA VAL A 187 -5.59 3.62 5.31
C VAL A 187 -4.67 3.33 6.50
N ASP A 188 -4.62 2.07 6.92
CA ASP A 188 -3.83 1.64 8.08
C ASP A 188 -3.19 0.27 7.82
N TYR A 189 -1.92 0.07 8.17
CA TYR A 189 -1.17 -1.18 7.94
C TYR A 189 -1.13 -1.60 6.47
N VAL A 190 -0.17 -1.02 5.75
CA VAL A 190 0.14 -1.41 4.37
C VAL A 190 1.59 -1.87 4.33
N TYR A 191 1.82 -3.10 3.87
CA TYR A 191 3.14 -3.65 3.61
C TYR A 191 3.36 -3.78 2.11
N ILE A 192 4.47 -3.23 1.60
CA ILE A 192 4.91 -3.45 0.22
C ILE A 192 6.39 -3.82 0.24
N ASN A 193 6.73 -5.03 -0.18
CA ASN A 193 8.14 -5.42 -0.24
C ASN A 193 8.87 -4.66 -1.37
N GLU A 194 8.33 -4.62 -2.59
CA GLU A 194 8.87 -3.80 -3.67
C GLU A 194 7.79 -2.94 -4.35
N LEU A 195 7.97 -1.62 -4.33
CA LEU A 195 7.17 -0.65 -5.07
C LEU A 195 8.01 -0.03 -6.20
N GLU A 196 7.58 -0.23 -7.44
CA GLU A 196 8.20 0.37 -8.63
C GLU A 196 7.19 1.27 -9.33
N ILE A 197 7.54 2.55 -9.51
CA ILE A 197 6.71 3.52 -10.22
C ILE A 197 7.52 4.17 -11.34
N ASN A 198 7.10 3.98 -12.58
CA ASN A 198 7.83 4.47 -13.75
C ASN A 198 6.92 5.29 -14.68
N GLY A 199 7.33 6.52 -14.99
CA GLY A 199 6.73 7.30 -16.06
C GLY A 199 5.47 8.10 -15.67
N VAL A 200 5.30 8.50 -14.41
CA VAL A 200 4.11 9.25 -13.97
C VAL A 200 3.97 10.54 -14.77
N GLY A 201 2.80 10.75 -15.38
CA GLY A 201 2.58 11.84 -16.33
C GLY A 201 1.92 13.09 -15.76
N SER A 202 1.75 14.07 -16.65
CA SER A 202 1.24 15.40 -16.30
C SER A 202 0.34 16.07 -17.35
N SER A 203 0.15 15.45 -18.50
CA SER A 203 -0.26 16.13 -19.74
C SER A 203 -1.75 16.06 -20.07
N ALA A 204 -2.54 15.27 -19.34
CA ALA A 204 -3.98 15.13 -19.57
C ALA A 204 -4.79 15.70 -18.40
N ASP A 205 -6.01 16.19 -18.67
CA ASP A 205 -6.89 16.87 -17.69
C ASP A 205 -7.15 16.04 -16.41
N ASN A 206 -7.10 14.72 -16.55
CA ASN A 206 -7.23 13.77 -15.44
C ASN A 206 -6.03 13.77 -14.47
N HIS A 207 -4.91 14.43 -14.78
CA HIS A 207 -3.71 14.51 -13.92
C HIS A 207 -3.74 15.69 -12.94
N THR A 208 -4.83 16.46 -12.89
CA THR A 208 -5.02 17.54 -11.91
C THR A 208 -4.90 17.05 -10.46
N LEU A 209 -5.23 15.77 -10.21
CA LEU A 209 -5.12 15.10 -8.91
C LEU A 209 -3.84 14.26 -8.74
N THR A 210 -3.01 14.14 -9.78
CA THR A 210 -1.73 13.41 -9.73
C THR A 210 -0.65 14.39 -9.28
N ARG A 211 -0.37 14.43 -7.97
CA ARG A 211 0.57 15.40 -7.38
C ARG A 211 1.96 14.81 -7.11
N ALA A 212 2.02 13.51 -6.84
CA ALA A 212 3.27 12.78 -6.69
C ALA A 212 3.19 11.39 -7.35
N ALA A 213 4.34 10.76 -7.61
CA ALA A 213 4.37 9.35 -8.03
C ALA A 213 3.89 8.43 -6.91
N LEU A 214 4.34 8.67 -5.68
CA LEU A 214 3.73 8.13 -4.47
C LEU A 214 3.19 9.29 -3.63
N GLN A 215 1.88 9.35 -3.45
CA GLN A 215 1.22 10.29 -2.54
C GLN A 215 0.60 9.53 -1.38
N VAL A 216 0.96 9.91 -0.15
CA VAL A 216 0.42 9.36 1.10
C VAL A 216 -0.16 10.51 1.90
N HIS A 217 -1.49 10.66 1.86
CA HIS A 217 -2.15 11.83 2.42
C HIS A 217 -3.60 11.59 2.85
N GLY A 218 -4.13 12.47 3.68
CA GLY A 218 -5.53 12.39 4.09
C GLY A 218 -5.88 13.43 5.14
N TRP A 219 -6.61 14.47 4.76
CA TRP A 219 -6.98 15.54 5.69
C TRP A 219 -7.69 15.01 6.94
N ASN A 220 -7.14 15.30 8.14
CA ASN A 220 -7.63 14.85 9.46
C ASN A 220 -7.71 13.32 9.68
N ASN A 221 -7.21 12.53 8.74
CA ASN A 221 -7.27 11.08 8.79
C ASN A 221 -6.14 10.49 7.94
N ASN A 222 -4.93 11.03 8.09
CA ASN A 222 -3.77 10.64 7.31
C ASN A 222 -3.47 9.15 7.50
N PRO A 223 -2.91 8.48 6.48
CA PRO A 223 -2.51 7.09 6.60
C PRO A 223 -1.56 6.81 7.77
N SER A 224 -1.61 5.59 8.30
CA SER A 224 -0.69 5.14 9.36
C SER A 224 -0.10 3.76 9.06
N ASN A 225 1.07 3.47 9.65
CA ASN A 225 1.69 2.15 9.63
C ASN A 225 1.96 1.63 8.19
N LEU A 226 2.53 2.47 7.34
CA LEU A 226 3.06 2.08 6.04
C LEU A 226 4.46 1.50 6.21
N GLU A 227 4.65 0.24 5.82
CA GLU A 227 5.94 -0.42 5.75
C GLU A 227 6.31 -0.72 4.29
N ILE A 228 7.38 -0.11 3.79
CA ILE A 228 7.87 -0.38 2.43
C ILE A 228 9.36 -0.71 2.46
N ASN A 229 9.71 -1.92 2.01
CA ASN A 229 11.12 -2.33 2.00
C ASN A 229 11.90 -1.62 0.89
N LYS A 230 11.36 -1.51 -0.32
CA LYS A 230 12.03 -0.78 -1.41
C LYS A 230 11.07 0.01 -2.28
N ILE A 231 11.37 1.29 -2.47
CA ILE A 231 10.73 2.18 -3.44
C ILE A 231 11.73 2.49 -4.56
N THR A 232 11.30 2.34 -5.81
CA THR A 232 12.02 2.81 -7.00
C THR A 232 11.09 3.69 -7.82
N ILE A 233 11.44 4.95 -8.02
CA ILE A 233 10.69 5.89 -8.85
C ILE A 233 11.58 6.36 -9.98
N THR A 234 11.07 6.24 -11.21
CA THR A 234 11.77 6.71 -12.41
C THR A 234 10.86 7.55 -13.30
N ASN A 235 11.45 8.53 -13.99
CA ASN A 235 10.76 9.34 -15.01
C ASN A 235 9.45 9.96 -14.52
N CYS A 236 9.50 10.73 -13.44
CA CYS A 236 8.32 11.35 -12.87
C CYS A 236 8.15 12.80 -13.36
N ASP A 237 6.96 13.16 -13.83
CA ASP A 237 6.63 14.54 -14.18
C ASP A 237 6.32 15.43 -12.96
N ARG A 238 6.14 14.81 -11.79
CA ARG A 238 5.57 15.39 -10.56
C ARG A 238 6.55 15.32 -9.40
N HIS A 239 6.09 15.61 -8.18
CA HIS A 239 6.83 15.20 -6.98
C HIS A 239 7.11 13.69 -7.07
N ALA A 240 8.27 13.22 -6.63
CA ALA A 240 8.47 11.77 -6.60
C ALA A 240 7.66 11.18 -5.43
N ILE A 241 7.86 11.68 -4.22
CA ILE A 241 7.17 11.23 -3.01
C ILE A 241 6.64 12.41 -2.22
N TYR A 242 5.36 12.34 -1.84
CA TYR A 242 4.75 13.16 -0.79
C TYR A 242 4.25 12.25 0.33
N LEU A 243 4.76 12.45 1.54
CA LEU A 243 4.50 11.58 2.69
C LEU A 243 4.03 12.38 3.90
N THR A 244 2.83 12.05 4.35
CA THR A 244 2.21 12.55 5.60
C THR A 244 1.74 11.35 6.43
N GLY A 245 1.39 11.58 7.69
CA GLY A 245 0.85 10.53 8.55
C GLY A 245 1.85 10.04 9.59
N ASN A 246 1.65 8.84 10.11
CA ASN A 246 2.37 8.38 11.30
C ASN A 246 2.88 6.95 11.20
N ASN A 247 3.97 6.68 11.92
CA ASN A 247 4.52 5.34 12.14
C ASN A 247 4.92 4.63 10.83
N HIS A 248 5.48 5.35 9.87
CA HIS A 248 5.94 4.77 8.62
C HIS A 248 7.35 4.20 8.77
N ILE A 249 7.61 3.07 8.11
CA ILE A 249 8.92 2.43 8.04
C ILE A 249 9.26 2.22 6.57
N ILE A 250 10.27 2.92 6.06
CA ILE A 250 10.69 2.79 4.65
C ILE A 250 12.18 2.48 4.59
N ASN A 251 12.58 1.29 4.17
CA ASN A 251 13.99 0.89 4.26
C ASN A 251 14.85 1.56 3.17
N ASN A 252 14.38 1.58 1.92
CA ASN A 252 15.16 2.09 0.80
C ASN A 252 14.30 2.85 -0.21
N ILE A 253 14.71 4.07 -0.55
CA ILE A 253 14.11 4.91 -1.59
C ILE A 253 15.16 5.21 -2.65
N ASN A 254 14.87 4.88 -3.91
CA ASN A 254 15.65 5.31 -5.06
C ASN A 254 14.78 6.12 -6.00
N ILE A 255 15.15 7.39 -6.20
CA ILE A 255 14.46 8.30 -7.10
C ILE A 255 15.44 8.66 -8.21
N ASP A 256 15.08 8.32 -9.45
CA ASP A 256 15.84 8.69 -10.63
C ASP A 256 14.95 9.53 -11.54
N ASN A 257 15.25 10.84 -11.59
CA ASN A 257 14.58 11.81 -12.44
C ASN A 257 13.11 12.14 -12.06
N TYR A 258 12.85 13.40 -11.70
CA TYR A 258 11.52 13.90 -11.34
C TYR A 258 11.30 15.39 -11.72
N GLY A 259 10.04 15.81 -11.73
CA GLY A 259 9.62 17.18 -12.00
C GLY A 259 9.78 17.64 -13.46
N ASN A 260 9.73 16.72 -14.42
CA ASN A 260 9.92 17.06 -15.84
C ASN A 260 8.69 17.55 -16.59
N GLY A 261 7.51 17.42 -15.99
CA GLY A 261 6.25 17.71 -16.66
C GLY A 261 5.62 19.04 -16.30
N ASN A 262 4.35 19.20 -16.66
CA ASN A 262 3.61 20.45 -16.51
C ASN A 262 2.88 20.50 -15.16
N TYR A 263 3.15 21.51 -14.34
CA TYR A 263 2.55 21.70 -13.01
C TYR A 263 1.38 22.70 -12.98
N ASN A 264 1.00 23.27 -14.13
CA ASN A 264 -0.14 24.16 -14.23
C ASN A 264 -1.45 23.43 -13.90
N ASN A 265 -2.32 24.08 -13.14
CA ASN A 265 -3.64 23.57 -12.74
C ASN A 265 -3.61 22.26 -11.92
N VAL A 266 -2.48 21.92 -11.30
CA VAL A 266 -2.44 20.86 -10.29
C VAL A 266 -3.11 21.40 -9.02
N SER A 267 -4.08 20.65 -8.53
CA SER A 267 -4.76 20.97 -7.27
C SER A 267 -3.81 20.84 -6.08
N ASP A 268 -4.00 21.68 -5.06
CA ASP A 268 -3.14 21.67 -3.88
C ASP A 268 -3.17 20.30 -3.18
N LEU A 269 -2.03 19.89 -2.60
CA LEU A 269 -1.91 18.74 -1.73
C LEU A 269 -2.57 19.04 -0.38
N GLU A 270 -3.27 18.06 0.16
CA GLU A 270 -3.78 18.16 1.54
C GLU A 270 -2.61 18.32 2.51
N ASP A 271 -2.84 19.05 3.59
CA ASP A 271 -1.85 19.43 4.59
C ASP A 271 -0.74 20.38 4.12
N SER A 272 -0.70 20.77 2.84
CA SER A 272 0.27 21.76 2.32
C SER A 272 -0.27 23.19 2.32
N GLU A 273 0.62 24.18 2.32
CA GLU A 273 0.20 25.57 2.11
C GLU A 273 -0.11 25.84 0.63
N LYS A 274 -0.92 26.86 0.39
CA LYS A 274 -1.30 27.25 -0.97
C LYS A 274 -0.06 27.58 -1.81
N GLY A 275 0.09 26.89 -2.93
CA GLY A 275 1.21 27.08 -3.86
C GLY A 275 2.42 26.18 -3.60
N ASP A 276 2.48 25.45 -2.48
CA ASP A 276 3.58 24.54 -2.19
C ASP A 276 3.64 23.34 -3.13
N THR A 277 2.49 22.93 -3.66
CA THR A 277 2.39 21.87 -4.67
C THR A 277 3.11 22.24 -5.99
N GLN A 278 3.51 23.51 -6.16
CA GLN A 278 4.32 23.97 -7.29
C GLN A 278 5.82 23.79 -7.05
N LYS A 279 6.26 23.56 -5.80
CA LYS A 279 7.66 23.35 -5.41
C LYS A 279 8.03 21.87 -5.54
N ILE A 280 8.09 21.38 -6.78
CA ILE A 280 8.25 19.96 -7.09
C ILE A 280 9.47 19.36 -6.39
N THR A 281 9.28 18.30 -5.62
CA THR A 281 10.29 17.77 -4.71
C THR A 281 10.49 16.27 -4.91
N GLY A 282 11.73 15.79 -4.73
CA GLY A 282 12.06 14.37 -4.77
C GLY A 282 11.38 13.65 -3.59
N LEU A 283 11.75 14.00 -2.36
CA LEU A 283 11.11 13.51 -1.14
C LEU A 283 10.56 14.68 -0.31
N TRP A 284 9.24 14.79 -0.20
CA TRP A 284 8.60 15.78 0.67
C TRP A 284 7.93 15.07 1.86
N LEU A 285 8.40 15.39 3.05
CA LEU A 285 7.84 14.95 4.32
C LEU A 285 7.06 16.11 4.94
N ASN A 286 5.76 15.94 5.16
CA ASN A 286 4.92 16.97 5.76
C ASN A 286 3.97 16.34 6.78
N LYS A 287 3.98 16.82 8.02
CA LYS A 287 3.27 16.21 9.15
C LYS A 287 3.46 14.69 9.22
N CYS A 288 4.68 14.25 8.90
CA CYS A 288 5.10 12.86 8.95
C CYS A 288 5.77 12.64 10.31
N ASN A 289 5.10 11.93 11.21
CA ASN A 289 5.54 11.80 12.60
C ASN A 289 5.90 10.36 12.95
N ASN A 290 6.78 10.21 13.94
CA ASN A 290 7.23 8.93 14.49
C ASN A 290 7.60 7.90 13.40
N SER A 291 8.26 8.36 12.33
CA SER A 291 8.57 7.52 11.17
C SER A 291 10.07 7.31 11.02
N SER A 292 10.45 6.22 10.35
CA SER A 292 11.85 5.88 10.08
C SER A 292 12.04 5.58 8.60
N ILE A 293 13.02 6.26 8.00
CA ILE A 293 13.44 6.06 6.62
C ILE A 293 14.92 5.67 6.66
N GLY A 294 15.27 4.53 6.07
CA GLY A 294 16.65 4.06 5.98
C GLY A 294 17.47 4.90 5.00
N SER A 295 17.70 4.36 3.80
CA SER A 295 18.50 5.05 2.78
C SER A 295 17.63 5.69 1.70
N VAL A 296 17.89 6.97 1.42
CA VAL A 296 17.30 7.72 0.31
C VAL A 296 18.40 8.07 -0.68
N THR A 297 18.27 7.62 -1.92
CA THR A 297 19.14 8.00 -3.05
C THR A 297 18.32 8.80 -4.05
N ILE A 298 18.72 10.03 -4.33
CA ILE A 298 18.03 10.89 -5.30
C ILE A 298 19.03 11.29 -6.38
N ASN A 299 18.80 10.82 -7.60
CA ASN A 299 19.49 11.34 -8.76
C ASN A 299 18.79 12.61 -9.25
N THR A 300 19.51 13.71 -9.09
CA THR A 300 19.02 15.03 -9.48
C THR A 300 19.48 15.41 -10.87
N ASN A 301 20.44 14.71 -11.50
CA ASN A 301 21.16 15.15 -12.70
C ASN A 301 20.27 15.51 -13.90
N ASP A 302 19.10 14.88 -14.02
CA ASP A 302 18.12 15.17 -15.08
C ASP A 302 16.81 15.75 -14.54
N SER A 303 16.66 15.84 -13.21
CA SER A 303 15.49 16.43 -12.57
C SER A 303 15.41 17.94 -12.78
N LYS A 304 14.16 18.44 -12.85
CA LYS A 304 13.81 19.87 -12.95
C LYS A 304 12.96 20.38 -11.78
N GLY A 305 12.92 19.61 -10.69
CA GLY A 305 12.23 20.00 -9.47
C GLY A 305 12.84 21.24 -8.80
N THR A 306 12.26 21.63 -7.66
CA THR A 306 12.72 22.71 -6.78
C THR A 306 13.65 22.20 -5.69
N TYR A 307 13.31 21.08 -5.04
CA TYR A 307 14.08 20.52 -3.93
C TYR A 307 14.39 19.03 -4.16
N SER A 308 15.52 18.57 -3.63
CA SER A 308 15.81 17.14 -3.53
C SER A 308 15.02 16.52 -2.39
N VAL A 309 15.11 17.14 -1.22
CA VAL A 309 14.35 16.77 -0.03
C VAL A 309 13.73 18.03 0.57
N TRP A 310 12.47 17.95 0.97
CA TRP A 310 11.78 18.96 1.76
C TRP A 310 11.28 18.33 3.05
N LEU A 311 11.85 18.80 4.16
CA LEU A 311 11.45 18.47 5.52
C LEU A 311 10.52 19.58 6.03
N ASP A 312 9.22 19.37 5.89
CA ASP A 312 8.22 20.34 6.31
C ASP A 312 7.87 20.21 7.80
N GLU A 313 6.81 20.88 8.22
CA GLU A 313 6.31 20.87 9.60
C GLU A 313 6.02 19.46 10.13
N GLY A 314 6.16 19.28 11.44
CA GLY A 314 5.75 18.05 12.11
C GLY A 314 5.72 18.18 13.63
N ASN A 315 5.30 17.11 14.31
CA ASN A 315 5.27 17.08 15.76
C ASN A 315 6.68 16.81 16.32
N ILE A 316 7.27 17.82 16.98
CA ILE A 316 8.62 17.73 17.57
C ILE A 316 8.75 16.61 18.61
N GLY A 317 7.65 16.27 19.31
CA GLY A 317 7.63 15.15 20.27
C GLY A 317 7.66 13.76 19.64
N GLU A 318 7.47 13.69 18.32
CA GLU A 318 7.35 12.45 17.54
C GLU A 318 8.24 12.57 16.30
N PRO A 319 9.58 12.58 16.46
CA PRO A 319 10.49 12.88 15.36
C PRO A 319 10.46 11.81 14.28
N THR A 320 10.66 12.24 13.03
CA THR A 320 10.90 11.35 11.89
C THR A 320 12.38 11.33 11.57
N THR A 321 12.94 10.14 11.33
CA THR A 321 14.38 9.96 11.09
C THR A 321 14.66 9.50 9.68
N ILE A 322 15.68 10.09 9.04
CA ILE A 322 16.27 9.58 7.80
C ILE A 322 17.72 9.18 8.10
N GLU A 323 18.05 7.90 7.98
CA GLU A 323 19.38 7.39 8.32
C GLU A 323 20.45 7.90 7.36
N LYS A 324 20.15 7.91 6.06
CA LYS A 324 21.09 8.41 5.04
C LYS A 324 20.38 8.99 3.83
N VAL A 325 20.78 10.20 3.44
CA VAL A 325 20.46 10.79 2.13
C VAL A 325 21.71 10.81 1.26
N THR A 326 21.59 10.33 0.03
CA THR A 326 22.63 10.40 -1.01
C THR A 326 22.08 11.18 -2.19
N LEU A 327 22.70 12.30 -2.54
CA LEU A 327 22.30 13.13 -3.67
C LEU A 327 23.29 12.97 -4.82
N ILE A 328 22.85 12.38 -5.92
CA ILE A 328 23.65 12.31 -7.15
C ILE A 328 23.38 13.60 -7.93
N GLY A 329 24.44 14.40 -8.14
CA GLY A 329 24.38 15.78 -8.65
C GLY A 329 24.62 16.85 -7.57
N GLY A 330 24.52 16.46 -6.29
CA GLY A 330 24.80 17.29 -5.12
C GLY A 330 23.82 18.44 -4.89
N ASP A 331 23.92 19.09 -3.73
CA ASP A 331 23.02 20.19 -3.30
C ASP A 331 23.05 21.42 -4.20
N LYS A 332 24.14 21.63 -4.95
CA LYS A 332 24.23 22.75 -5.89
C LYS A 332 23.14 22.65 -6.97
N LYS A 333 22.68 21.44 -7.28
CA LYS A 333 21.62 21.24 -8.26
C LYS A 333 20.24 21.42 -7.64
N LEU A 334 19.92 20.66 -6.61
CA LEU A 334 18.65 20.76 -5.87
C LEU A 334 18.89 20.60 -4.37
N PRO A 335 18.56 21.61 -3.54
CA PRO A 335 18.92 21.61 -2.13
C PRO A 335 17.98 20.73 -1.30
N ILE A 336 18.44 20.43 -0.09
CA ILE A 336 17.58 19.98 1.02
C ILE A 336 17.05 21.23 1.72
N PHE A 337 15.73 21.35 1.85
CA PHE A 337 15.07 22.43 2.57
C PHE A 337 14.40 21.89 3.83
N ALA A 338 14.48 22.63 4.94
CA ALA A 338 13.84 22.28 6.21
C ALA A 338 13.08 23.49 6.76
N ASN A 339 11.83 23.27 7.13
CA ASN A 339 10.99 24.24 7.82
C ASN A 339 11.49 24.42 9.28
N GLU A 340 11.30 25.62 9.86
CA GLU A 340 11.63 25.91 11.26
C GLU A 340 10.88 24.98 12.24
N LEU A 341 9.68 24.54 11.86
CA LEU A 341 8.83 23.62 12.63
C LEU A 341 9.03 22.15 12.24
N SER A 342 10.10 21.81 11.53
CA SER A 342 10.32 20.43 11.14
C SER A 342 10.69 19.55 12.35
N ASN A 343 10.09 18.36 12.40
CA ASN A 343 10.43 17.30 13.36
C ASN A 343 11.42 16.27 12.77
N CYS A 344 11.93 16.52 11.56
CA CYS A 344 12.72 15.54 10.83
C CYS A 344 14.22 15.68 11.10
N VAL A 345 14.89 14.54 11.30
CA VAL A 345 16.35 14.48 11.51
C VAL A 345 16.99 13.61 10.44
N ILE A 346 17.91 14.19 9.66
CA ILE A 346 18.77 13.43 8.74
C ILE A 346 20.11 13.15 9.45
N ARG A 347 20.45 11.87 9.66
CA ARG A 347 21.69 11.50 10.35
C ARG A 347 22.94 11.66 9.49
N LYS A 348 22.82 11.41 8.19
CA LYS A 348 23.95 11.50 7.25
C LYS A 348 23.50 11.99 5.89
N VAL A 349 24.21 12.99 5.37
CA VAL A 349 24.07 13.45 3.97
C VAL A 349 25.36 13.14 3.22
N VAL A 350 25.24 12.53 2.05
CA VAL A 350 26.31 12.28 1.09
C VAL A 350 25.96 13.02 -0.20
N LYS A 351 26.89 13.82 -0.72
CA LYS A 351 26.69 14.71 -1.87
C LYS A 351 27.70 14.41 -2.96
#